data_AF-A0A355AXW3-F1
#
_entry.id   AF-A0A355AXW3-F1
#
_cell.length_a   1.000
_cell.length_b   1.000
_cell.length_c   1.000
_cell.angle_alpha   90.00
_cell.angle_beta   90.00
_cell.angle_gamma   90.00
#
_symmetry.space_group_name_H-M   'P 1'
#
loop_
_entity.id
_entity.type
_entity.pdbx_description
1 polymer ?
#
loop_
_entity_poly.entity_id
_entity_poly.type
_entity_poly.pdbx_seq_one_letter_code
_entity_poly.pdbx_strand_id
1 'polypeptide(L)' 'MLDSFFQGFSLLLRWDTYFYISAGLVVGMFVGAMPGLTTILAMSVLLPVSFKLEPMLGIPFLVGVY' A
#
# COMPACT_ATOMS: atom_id res chain seq x y z
N MET A 1 -27.10 -1.96 3.79
CA MET A 1 -26.06 -0.99 4.25
C MET A 1 -25.09 -1.66 5.21
N LEU A 2 -25.57 -2.35 6.25
CA LEU A 2 -24.71 -3.16 7.13
C LEU A 2 -23.98 -4.28 6.38
N ASP A 3 -24.62 -4.90 5.37
CA ASP A 3 -23.99 -5.96 4.57
C ASP A 3 -22.75 -5.46 3.83
N SER A 4 -22.84 -4.27 3.22
CA SER A 4 -21.71 -3.61 2.54
C SER A 4 -20.59 -3.26 3.51
N PHE A 5 -20.92 -2.90 4.75
CA PHE A 5 -19.93 -2.65 5.80
C PHE A 5 -19.16 -3.93 6.15
N PHE A 6 -19.86 -5.04 6.40
CA PHE A 6 -19.22 -6.33 6.68
C PHE A 6 -18.40 -6.84 5.50
N GLN A 7 -18.88 -6.60 4.28
CA GLN A 7 -18.15 -6.96 3.06
C GLN A 7 -16.84 -6.15 2.93
N GLY A 8 -16.87 -4.84 3.17
CA GLY A 8 -15.67 -4.00 3.23
C GLY A 8 -14.70 -4.44 4.33
N PHE A 9 -15.21 -4.77 5.51
CA PHE A 9 -14.40 -5.29 6.61
C PHE A 9 -13.72 -6.62 6.26
N SER A 10 -14.42 -7.52 5.57
CA SER A 10 -13.85 -8.78 5.10
C SER A 10 -12.71 -8.57 4.08
N LEU A 11 -12.82 -7.53 3.24
CA LEU A 11 -11.80 -7.16 2.24
C LEU A 11 -10.52 -6.60 2.91
N LEU A 12 -10.69 -5.83 3.99
CA LEU A 12 -9.56 -5.33 4.79
C LEU A 12 -8.80 -6.46 5.50
N LEU A 13 -9.52 -7.46 5.99
CA LEU A 13 -8.95 -8.60 6.72
C LEU A 13 -8.29 -9.65 5.82
N ARG A 14 -8.28 -9.46 4.49
CA ARG A 14 -7.66 -10.42 3.59
C ARG A 14 -6.15 -10.44 3.77
N TRP A 15 -5.58 -11.63 3.66
CA TRP A 15 -4.15 -11.86 3.90
C TRP A 15 -3.26 -11.17 2.87
N ASP A 16 -3.69 -11.10 1.63
CA ASP A 16 -3.02 -10.39 0.55
C ASP A 16 -2.95 -8.88 0.83
N THR A 17 -4.03 -8.27 1.32
CA THR A 17 -4.02 -6.85 1.73
C THR A 17 -2.92 -6.57 2.75
N TYR A 18 -2.80 -7.39 3.80
CA TYR A 18 -1.75 -7.24 4.81
C TYR A 18 -0.34 -7.46 4.26
N PHE A 19 -0.17 -8.42 3.35
CA PHE A 19 1.11 -8.66 2.70
C PHE A 19 1.57 -7.44 1.90
N TYR A 20 0.69 -6.86 1.09
CA TYR A 20 1.01 -5.67 0.29
C TYR A 20 1.24 -4.42 1.14
N ILE A 21 0.47 -4.21 2.22
CA ILE A 21 0.74 -3.13 3.19
C ILE A 21 2.13 -3.32 3.80
N SER A 22 2.46 -4.54 4.24
CA SER A 22 3.74 -4.83 4.88
C SER A 22 4.91 -4.67 3.91
N ALA A 23 4.74 -5.09 2.65
CA ALA A 23 5.73 -4.87 1.60
C ALA A 23 5.93 -3.37 1.33
N GLY A 24 4.84 -2.61 1.27
CA GLY A 24 4.86 -1.15 1.15
C GLY A 24 5.62 -0.51 2.31
N LEU A 25 5.32 -0.91 3.55
CA LEU A 25 5.97 -0.44 4.78
C LEU A 25 7.47 -0.68 4.75
N VAL A 26 7.91 -1.89 4.39
CA VAL A 26 9.33 -2.22 4.30
C VAL A 26 10.01 -1.31 3.27
N VAL A 27 9.42 -1.12 2.09
CA VAL A 27 9.95 -0.24 1.06
C VAL A 27 9.98 1.23 1.54
N GLY A 28 8.91 1.70 2.18
CA GLY A 28 8.82 3.04 2.75
C GLY A 28 9.88 3.29 3.81
N MET A 29 10.14 2.32 4.70
CA MET A 29 11.20 2.38 5.70
C MET A 29 12.59 2.46 5.06
N PHE A 30 12.87 1.62 4.05
CA PHE A 30 14.15 1.67 3.33
C PHE A 30 14.36 3.02 2.65
N VAL A 31 13.32 3.54 2.01
CA VAL A 31 13.36 4.85 1.35
C VAL A 31 13.55 5.97 2.36
N GLY A 32 12.78 5.98 3.45
CA GLY A 32 12.85 7.00 4.50
C GLY A 32 14.19 7.01 5.24
N ALA A 33 14.89 5.88 5.30
CA ALA A 33 16.23 5.80 5.87
C ALA A 33 17.33 6.36 4.94
N MET A 34 17.06 6.51 3.63
CA MET A 34 18.05 7.00 2.68
C MET A 34 18.11 8.54 2.68
N PRO A 35 19.30 9.15 2.80
CA PRO A 35 19.45 10.59 2.76
C PRO A 35 19.12 11.13 1.36
N GLY A 36 18.25 12.15 1.30
CA GLY A 36 17.91 12.82 0.04
C GLY A 36 16.75 12.19 -0.75
N LEU A 37 16.18 11.06 -0.31
CA LEU A 37 14.98 10.49 -0.90
C LEU A 37 13.75 10.84 -0.06
N THR A 38 12.87 11.67 -0.61
CA THR A 38 11.62 12.07 0.06
C THR A 38 10.52 11.05 -0.19
N THR A 39 9.54 10.97 0.70
CA THR A 39 8.36 10.10 0.54
C THR A 39 7.65 10.34 -0.78
N ILE A 40 7.56 11.59 -1.24
CA ILE A 40 6.92 11.95 -2.52
C ILE A 40 7.66 11.32 -3.72
N LEU A 41 9.00 11.32 -3.70
CA LEU A 41 9.80 10.70 -4.76
C LEU A 41 9.61 9.18 -4.77
N ALA A 42 9.59 8.56 -3.60
CA ALA A 42 9.32 7.13 -3.43
C ALA A 42 7.97 6.73 -4.05
N MET A 43 6.92 7.46 -3.67
CA MET A 43 5.57 7.23 -4.18
C MET A 43 5.51 7.42 -5.69
N SER A 44 6.16 8.46 -6.23
CA SER A 44 6.17 8.73 -7.66
C SER A 44 6.80 7.59 -8.48
N VAL A 45 7.85 6.96 -7.95
CA VAL A 45 8.53 5.82 -8.59
C VAL A 45 7.70 4.54 -8.49
N LEU A 46 6.97 4.35 -7.39
CA LEU A 46 6.21 3.12 -7.10
C LEU A 46 4.76 3.16 -7.62
N LEU A 47 4.22 4.35 -7.92
CA LEU A 47 2.86 4.53 -8.44
C LEU A 47 2.59 3.77 -9.76
N PRO A 48 3.52 3.71 -10.74
CA PRO A 48 3.37 2.84 -11.92
C PRO A 48 3.31 1.34 -11.58
N VAL A 49 3.97 0.91 -10.50
CA VAL A 49 3.90 -0.48 -10.00
C VAL A 49 2.52 -0.73 -9.37
N SER A 50 2.01 0.23 -8.59
CA SER A 50 0.67 0.16 -7.99
C SER A 50 -0.44 0.05 -9.04
N PHE A 51 -0.30 0.68 -10.21
CA PHE A 51 -1.31 0.59 -11.28
C PHE A 51 -1.36 -0.77 -11.99
N LYS A 52 -0.35 -1.62 -11.79
CA LYS A 52 -0.37 -3.02 -12.26
C LYS A 52 -1.07 -3.96 -11.28
N LEU A 53 -1.32 -3.51 -10.06
CA LEU A 53 -2.02 -4.28 -9.02
C LEU A 53 -3.52 -4.00 -9.06
N GLU A 54 -4.31 -4.92 -8.54
CA GLU A 54 -5.72 -4.63 -8.27
C GLU A 54 -5.85 -3.43 -7.33
N PRO A 55 -6.83 -2.52 -7.52
CA PRO A 55 -6.96 -1.31 -6.69
C PRO A 55 -7.02 -1.60 -5.19
N MET A 56 -7.63 -2.73 -4.82
CA MET A 56 -7.72 -3.21 -3.43
C MET A 56 -6.34 -3.50 -2.81
N LEU A 57 -5.31 -3.78 -3.61
CA LEU A 57 -3.95 -4.09 -3.16
C LEU A 57 -2.98 -2.93 -3.41
N GLY A 58 -3.13 -2.23 -4.53
CA GLY A 58 -2.30 -1.10 -4.90
C GLY A 58 -2.43 0.09 -3.94
N ILE A 59 -3.66 0.45 -3.56
CA ILE A 59 -3.87 1.57 -2.63
C ILE A 59 -3.23 1.26 -1.25
N PRO A 60 -3.50 0.10 -0.61
CA PRO A 60 -2.85 -0.21 0.67
C PRO A 60 -1.33 -0.37 0.57
N PHE A 61 -0.79 -0.86 -0.54
CA PHE A 61 0.66 -0.88 -0.79
C PHE A 61 1.25 0.54 -0.77
N LEU A 62 0.66 1.48 -1.51
CA LEU A 62 1.11 2.87 -1.50
C LEU A 62 0.94 3.53 -0.12
N VAL A 63 -0.14 3.23 0.60
CA VAL A 63 -0.32 3.69 1.98
C VAL A 63 0.78 3.15 2.89
N GLY A 64 1.23 1.91 2.70
CA GLY A 64 2.36 1.37 3.45
C GLY A 64 3.68 2.09 3.14
N VAL A 65 3.90 2.54 1.89
CA VAL A 65 5.12 3.26 1.48
C VAL A 65 5.22 4.65 2.13
N TYR A 66 4.09 5.28 2.44
CA TYR A 66 4.01 6.62 3.01
C TYR A 66 4.26 6.63 4.52
#